data_AF-A0A917NS43-F1
#
_entry.id   AF-A0A917NS43-F1
#
_cell.length_a   1.000
_cell.length_b   1.000
_cell.length_c   1.000
_cell.angle_alpha   90.00
_cell.angle_beta   90.00
_cell.angle_gamma   90.00
#
_symmetry.space_group_name_H-M   'P 1'
#
loop_
_entity.id
_entity.type
_entity.pdbx_description
1 polymer ?
#
loop_
_entity_poly.entity_id
_entity_poly.type
_entity_poly.pdbx_seq_one_letter_code
_entity_poly.pdbx_strand_id
1 'polypeptide(L)'
;MSAAEQDINRRSIENWPSGRLLDYAEEHVGDRDLLAVIHEVLTRRGVDVATAAAKRVQALLDRGRDGMAADVSVGVSDEGRAELAAMKARLEQAERRIREAEARAATAERALATEALPSRGGGLLRRVHLAETAPTWLVDAARRAFRLRFHPDRFADPVMKARAEETFKEAEEIFRQIVPNGQ
;
A
#
# COMPACT_ATOMS: atom_id res chain seq x y z
N MET A 1 6.03 4.35 9.48
CA MET A 1 7.47 4.05 9.35
C MET A 1 7.79 2.89 10.27
N SER A 2 8.52 1.89 9.79
CA SER A 2 8.75 0.65 10.54
C SER A 2 9.70 0.88 11.71
N ALA A 3 9.49 0.21 12.85
CA ALA A 3 10.35 0.30 14.04
C ALA A 3 11.83 -0.01 13.73
N ALA A 4 12.10 -0.84 12.71
CA ALA A 4 13.44 -1.14 12.23
C ALA A 4 14.14 0.05 11.54
N GLU A 5 13.39 0.90 10.84
CA GLU A 5 13.93 2.12 10.21
C GLU A 5 14.24 3.18 11.28
N GLN A 6 13.44 3.24 12.34
CA GLN A 6 13.67 4.13 13.48
C GLN A 6 14.97 3.78 14.24
N ASP A 7 15.26 2.48 14.44
CA ASP A 7 16.48 2.05 15.13
C ASP A 7 17.77 2.22 14.30
N ILE A 8 17.70 2.04 12.97
CA ILE A 8 18.83 2.32 12.07
C ILE A 8 19.16 3.81 12.06
N ASN A 9 18.13 4.67 12.09
CA ASN A 9 18.32 6.12 12.19
C ASN A 9 18.91 6.53 13.55
N ARG A 10 18.49 5.92 14.67
CA ARG A 10 19.04 6.19 16.00
C ARG A 10 20.55 5.94 16.10
N ARG A 11 21.07 4.86 15.50
CA ARG A 11 22.53 4.59 15.47
C ARG A 11 23.31 5.55 14.56
N SER A 12 22.67 6.11 13.53
CA SER A 12 23.31 7.08 12.63
C SER A 12 23.48 8.45 13.31
N ILE A 13 22.51 8.85 14.12
CA ILE A 13 22.44 10.15 14.82
C ILE A 13 23.64 10.38 15.75
N GLU A 14 24.21 9.33 16.36
CA GLU A 14 25.38 9.44 17.25
C GLU A 14 26.62 10.02 16.56
N ASN A 15 26.74 9.85 15.23
CA ASN A 15 27.90 10.29 14.46
C ASN A 15 27.68 11.60 13.71
N TRP A 16 26.49 12.19 13.78
CA TRP A 16 26.17 13.41 13.03
C TRP A 16 26.75 14.66 13.69
N PRO A 17 27.17 15.68 12.93
CA PRO A 17 27.63 16.94 13.52
C PRO A 17 26.50 17.64 14.28
N SER A 18 26.84 18.37 15.34
CA SER A 18 25.86 18.98 16.25
C SER A 18 24.89 19.96 15.56
N GLY A 19 25.32 20.63 14.49
CA GLY A 19 24.42 21.47 13.68
C GLY A 19 23.33 20.67 12.98
N ARG A 20 23.71 19.56 12.32
CA ARG A 20 22.75 18.67 11.63
C ARG A 20 21.77 18.01 12.60
N LEU A 21 22.20 17.75 13.83
CA LEU A 21 21.32 17.24 14.90
C LEU A 21 20.27 18.26 15.31
N LEU A 22 20.65 19.54 15.36
CA LEU A 22 19.72 20.62 15.68
C LEU A 22 18.72 20.83 14.53
N ASP A 23 19.18 20.86 13.29
CA ASP A 23 18.30 21.00 12.11
C ASP A 23 17.28 19.86 12.06
N TYR A 24 17.74 18.62 12.30
CA TYR A 24 16.87 17.45 12.33
C TYR A 24 15.86 17.48 13.49
N ALA A 25 16.25 18.02 14.65
CA ALA A 25 15.36 18.24 15.78
C ALA A 25 14.30 19.32 15.49
N GLU A 26 14.66 20.39 14.77
CA GLU A 26 13.73 21.44 14.37
C GLU A 26 12.73 20.97 13.28
N GLU A 27 13.10 19.99 12.45
CA GLU A 27 12.17 19.35 11.51
C GLU A 27 11.18 18.39 12.22
N HIS A 28 11.58 17.81 13.36
CA HIS A 28 10.83 16.78 14.06
C HIS A 28 10.37 17.21 15.47
N VAL A 29 9.89 18.45 15.61
CA VAL A 29 9.44 19.04 16.89
C VAL A 29 8.35 18.20 17.59
N GLY A 30 7.58 17.41 16.83
CA GLY A 30 6.51 16.55 17.36
C GLY A 30 6.97 15.18 17.88
N ASP A 31 8.20 14.76 17.60
CA ASP A 31 8.72 13.46 18.03
C ASP A 31 9.55 13.58 19.30
N ARG A 32 8.88 13.41 20.45
CA ARG A 32 9.47 13.59 21.78
C ARG A 32 10.60 12.59 22.07
N ASP A 33 10.44 11.35 21.63
CA ASP A 33 11.43 10.29 21.88
C ASP A 33 12.71 10.58 21.09
N LEU A 34 12.56 11.06 19.84
CA LEU A 34 13.68 11.51 19.04
C LEU A 34 14.40 12.71 19.65
N LEU A 35 13.66 13.72 20.10
CA LEU A 35 14.24 14.91 20.73
C LEU A 35 14.99 14.57 22.03
N ALA A 36 14.51 13.60 22.81
CA ALA A 36 15.20 13.13 24.01
C ALA A 36 16.53 12.44 23.68
N VAL A 37 16.56 11.59 22.64
CA VAL A 37 17.79 10.93 22.17
C VAL A 37 18.80 11.97 21.65
N ILE A 38 18.35 12.94 20.86
CA ILE A 38 19.23 14.00 20.33
C ILE A 38 19.79 14.86 21.47
N HIS A 39 18.96 15.23 22.44
CA HIS A 39 19.40 15.99 23.62
C HIS A 39 20.48 15.24 24.41
N GLU A 40 20.30 13.94 24.62
CA GLU A 40 21.28 13.10 25.31
C GLU A 40 22.62 13.04 24.56
N VAL A 41 22.57 12.82 23.24
CA VAL A 41 23.77 12.80 22.39
C VAL A 41 24.51 14.13 22.42
N LEU A 42 23.79 15.26 22.34
CA LEU A 42 24.39 16.59 22.38
C LEU A 42 25.01 16.91 23.76
N THR A 43 24.36 16.47 24.84
CA THR A 43 24.86 16.67 26.21
C THR A 43 26.14 15.87 26.48
N ARG A 44 26.23 14.64 25.97
CA ARG A 44 27.42 13.78 26.12
C ARG A 44 28.67 14.35 25.43
N ARG A 45 28.50 15.18 24.40
CA ARG A 45 29.63 15.72 23.61
C ARG A 45 30.39 16.85 24.31
N GLY A 46 29.76 17.58 25.23
CA GLY A 46 30.44 18.54 26.11
C GLY A 46 31.15 19.73 25.41
N VAL A 47 30.90 19.97 24.13
CA VAL A 47 31.47 21.11 23.37
C VAL A 47 30.49 22.28 23.40
N ASP A 48 30.96 23.52 23.45
CA ASP A 48 30.12 24.74 23.53
C ASP A 48 28.99 24.79 22.49
N VAL A 49 29.30 24.41 21.24
CA VAL A 49 28.32 24.34 20.14
C VAL A 49 27.25 23.28 20.40
N ALA A 50 27.64 22.13 20.97
CA ALA A 50 26.71 21.07 21.34
C ALA A 50 25.85 21.47 22.56
N THR A 51 26.41 22.21 23.51
CA THR A 51 25.69 22.73 24.68
C THR A 51 24.62 23.74 24.26
N ALA A 52 24.93 24.63 23.31
CA ALA A 52 23.96 25.58 22.76
C ALA A 52 22.82 24.85 22.02
N ALA A 53 23.16 23.84 21.22
CA ALA A 53 22.18 22.99 20.54
C ALA A 53 21.31 22.20 21.54
N ALA A 54 21.91 21.62 22.59
CA ALA A 54 21.19 20.88 23.63
C ALA A 54 20.16 21.77 24.35
N LYS A 55 20.54 23.00 24.74
CA LYS A 55 19.59 23.97 25.34
C LYS A 55 18.40 24.26 24.42
N ARG A 56 18.63 24.33 23.12
CA ARG A 56 17.57 24.60 22.13
C ARG A 56 16.64 23.41 21.94
N VAL A 57 17.18 22.19 21.90
CA VAL A 57 16.38 20.95 21.89
C VAL A 57 15.60 20.78 23.19
N GLN A 58 16.19 21.13 24.34
CA GLN A 58 15.50 21.13 25.63
C GLN A 58 14.30 22.11 25.64
N ALA A 59 14.46 23.31 25.06
CA ALA A 59 13.35 24.24 24.92
C ALA A 59 12.22 23.71 24.01
N LEU A 60 12.54 22.90 22.99
CA LEU A 60 11.54 22.21 22.17
C LEU A 60 10.79 21.12 22.98
N LEU A 61 11.52 20.35 23.80
CA LEU A 61 10.94 19.35 24.71
C LEU A 61 10.00 19.98 25.74
N ASP A 62 10.40 21.12 26.33
CA ASP A 62 9.62 21.84 27.33
C ASP A 62 8.36 22.45 26.70
N ARG A 63 8.47 23.04 25.50
CA ARG A 63 7.31 23.56 24.75
C ARG A 63 6.30 22.45 24.40
N GLY A 64 6.78 21.27 24.01
CA GLY A 64 5.91 20.11 23.76
C GLY A 64 5.21 19.62 25.03
N ARG A 65 5.88 19.71 26.18
CA ARG A 65 5.31 19.36 27.49
C ARG A 65 4.21 20.33 27.92
N ASP A 66 4.44 21.63 27.75
CA ASP A 66 3.47 22.66 28.10
C ASP A 66 2.27 22.66 27.13
N GLY A 67 2.50 22.38 25.86
CA GLY A 67 1.45 22.17 24.86
C GLY A 67 0.57 20.96 25.19
N MET A 68 1.17 19.81 25.56
CA MET A 68 0.39 18.65 26.01
C MET A 68 -0.29 18.86 27.37
N ALA A 69 0.31 19.60 28.31
CA ALA A 69 -0.33 19.90 29.58
C ALA A 69 -1.55 20.82 29.40
N ALA A 70 -1.48 21.78 28.48
CA ALA A 70 -2.61 22.62 28.09
C ALA A 70 -3.71 21.79 27.38
N ASP A 71 -3.32 20.92 26.44
CA ASP A 71 -4.23 20.07 25.65
C ASP A 71 -4.93 18.99 26.52
N VAL A 72 -4.22 18.41 27.50
CA VAL A 72 -4.80 17.46 28.47
C VAL A 72 -5.72 18.15 29.48
N SER A 73 -5.50 19.44 29.80
CA SER A 73 -6.44 20.19 30.65
C SER A 73 -7.74 20.58 29.92
N VAL A 74 -7.72 20.65 28.59
CA VAL A 74 -8.90 20.88 27.73
C VAL A 74 -9.59 19.55 27.34
N GLY A 75 -8.89 18.42 27.47
CA GLY A 75 -9.26 17.08 27.00
C GLY A 75 -10.36 16.33 27.76
N VAL A 76 -11.07 16.94 28.71
CA VAL A 76 -12.33 16.38 29.25
C VAL A 76 -13.47 17.40 29.18
N SER A 77 -13.41 18.34 28.23
CA SER A 77 -14.60 19.12 27.87
C SER A 77 -15.68 18.18 27.32
N ASP A 78 -16.95 18.44 27.64
CA ASP A 78 -18.08 17.61 27.17
C ASP A 78 -18.10 17.46 25.64
N GLU A 79 -17.56 18.44 24.90
CA GLU A 79 -17.33 18.37 23.45
C GLU A 79 -16.45 17.18 23.04
N GLY A 80 -15.30 16.96 23.71
CA GLY A 80 -14.37 15.89 23.36
C GLY A 80 -14.96 14.50 23.63
N ARG A 81 -15.80 14.38 24.66
CA ARG A 81 -16.56 13.15 24.94
C ARG A 81 -17.65 12.90 23.89
N ALA A 82 -18.33 13.94 23.45
CA ALA A 82 -19.32 13.86 22.38
C ALA A 82 -18.68 13.48 21.03
N GLU A 83 -17.51 14.06 20.71
CA GLU A 83 -16.78 13.75 19.49
C GLU A 83 -16.24 12.32 19.49
N LEU A 84 -15.69 11.84 20.61
CA LEU A 84 -15.28 10.44 20.76
C LEU A 84 -16.47 9.47 20.63
N ALA A 85 -17.63 9.81 21.17
CA ALA A 85 -18.85 9.01 21.00
C ALA A 85 -19.31 8.98 19.53
N ALA A 86 -19.27 10.12 18.84
CA ALA A 86 -19.61 10.21 17.43
C ALA A 86 -18.64 9.40 16.54
N MET A 87 -17.34 9.46 16.83
CA MET A 87 -16.33 8.67 16.12
C MET A 87 -16.51 7.17 16.35
N LYS A 88 -16.79 6.75 17.59
CA LYS A 88 -17.09 5.35 17.91
C LYS A 88 -18.34 4.86 17.16
N ALA A 89 -19.41 5.66 17.14
CA ALA A 89 -20.63 5.31 16.42
C ALA A 89 -20.40 5.17 14.90
N ARG A 90 -19.58 6.06 14.31
CA ARG A 90 -19.18 5.98 12.89
C ARG A 90 -18.36 4.72 12.60
N LEU A 91 -17.46 4.36 13.51
CA LEU A 91 -16.62 3.17 13.37
C LEU A 91 -17.48 1.89 13.43
N GLU A 92 -18.37 1.78 14.41
CA GLU A 92 -19.33 0.66 14.49
C GLU A 92 -20.26 0.58 13.26
N GLN A 93 -20.64 1.73 12.70
CA GLN A 93 -21.43 1.76 11.47
C GLN A 93 -20.62 1.29 10.26
N ALA A 94 -19.35 1.70 10.15
CA ALA A 94 -18.46 1.25 9.09
C ALA A 94 -18.20 -0.27 9.18
N GLU A 95 -17.94 -0.78 10.38
CA GLU A 95 -17.75 -2.23 10.61
C GLU A 95 -18.98 -3.05 10.26
N ARG A 96 -20.18 -2.56 10.56
CA ARG A 96 -21.43 -3.22 10.15
C ARG A 96 -21.56 -3.29 8.63
N ARG A 97 -21.27 -2.19 7.94
CA ARG A 97 -21.30 -2.14 6.46
C ARG A 97 -20.28 -3.09 5.83
N ILE A 98 -19.10 -3.22 6.43
CA ILE A 98 -18.06 -4.16 5.99
C ILE A 98 -18.57 -5.58 6.15
N ARG A 99 -19.08 -5.96 7.34
CA ARG A 99 -19.63 -7.30 7.58
C ARG A 99 -20.78 -7.64 6.62
N GLU A 100 -21.67 -6.70 6.33
CA GLU A 100 -22.74 -6.87 5.35
C GLU A 100 -22.22 -7.03 3.92
N ALA A 101 -21.17 -6.27 3.54
CA ALA A 101 -20.54 -6.39 2.24
C ALA A 101 -19.82 -7.75 2.09
N GLU A 102 -19.11 -8.19 3.12
CA GLU A 102 -18.44 -9.49 3.17
C GLU A 102 -19.44 -10.65 3.11
N ALA A 103 -20.56 -10.55 3.84
CA ALA A 103 -21.63 -11.55 3.76
C ALA A 103 -22.20 -11.63 2.33
N ARG A 104 -22.44 -10.49 1.69
CA ARG A 104 -22.90 -10.45 0.29
C ARG A 104 -21.86 -11.02 -0.67
N ALA A 105 -20.58 -10.67 -0.50
CA ALA A 105 -19.49 -11.23 -1.30
C ALA A 105 -19.41 -12.75 -1.14
N ALA A 106 -19.45 -13.26 0.09
CA ALA A 106 -19.45 -14.69 0.36
C ALA A 106 -20.67 -15.41 -0.25
N THR A 107 -21.86 -14.78 -0.24
CA THR A 107 -23.03 -15.35 -0.94
C THR A 107 -22.87 -15.34 -2.46
N ALA A 108 -22.30 -14.28 -3.03
CA ALA A 108 -22.05 -14.19 -4.46
C ALA A 108 -20.97 -15.19 -4.90
N GLU A 109 -19.91 -15.36 -4.12
CA GLU A 109 -18.86 -16.36 -4.36
C GLU A 109 -19.42 -17.78 -4.30
N ARG A 110 -20.27 -18.09 -3.30
CA ARG A 110 -20.95 -19.39 -3.25
C ARG A 110 -21.88 -19.58 -4.43
N ALA A 111 -22.65 -18.56 -4.81
CA ALA A 111 -23.52 -18.61 -5.98
C ALA A 111 -22.73 -18.89 -7.26
N LEU A 112 -21.60 -18.19 -7.46
CA LEU A 112 -20.67 -18.42 -8.58
C LEU A 112 -19.99 -19.80 -8.53
N ALA A 113 -19.74 -20.35 -7.34
CA ALA A 113 -19.19 -21.69 -7.17
C ALA A 113 -20.23 -22.79 -7.43
N THR A 114 -21.51 -22.52 -7.16
CA THR A 114 -22.64 -23.44 -7.42
C THR A 114 -23.25 -23.30 -8.80
N GLU A 115 -23.09 -22.15 -9.46
CA GLU A 115 -23.20 -22.08 -10.91
C GLU A 115 -22.10 -22.98 -11.46
N ALA A 116 -22.46 -24.22 -11.76
CA ALA A 116 -21.69 -25.03 -12.66
C ALA A 116 -21.41 -24.15 -13.88
N LEU A 117 -20.14 -23.76 -14.05
CA LEU A 117 -19.67 -23.18 -15.32
C LEU A 117 -20.38 -23.97 -16.41
N PRO A 118 -21.11 -23.34 -17.35
CA PRO A 118 -21.69 -24.08 -18.46
C PRO A 118 -20.59 -25.01 -18.95
N SER A 119 -20.88 -26.31 -18.85
CA SER A 119 -19.94 -27.42 -18.96
C SER A 119 -18.80 -27.06 -19.91
N ARG A 120 -17.56 -27.38 -19.55
CA ARG A 120 -16.33 -27.31 -20.37
C ARG A 120 -16.51 -27.95 -21.76
N GLY A 121 -17.29 -27.27 -22.58
CA GLY A 121 -17.79 -27.56 -23.92
C GLY A 121 -18.09 -26.24 -24.62
N GLY A 122 -17.77 -25.10 -24.00
CA GLY A 122 -17.58 -23.85 -24.73
C GLY A 122 -16.38 -24.03 -25.65
N GLY A 123 -16.66 -24.03 -26.96
CA GLY A 123 -15.66 -24.30 -28.00
C GLY A 123 -14.40 -23.45 -27.84
N LEU A 124 -13.31 -23.88 -28.46
CA LEU A 124 -11.98 -23.24 -28.40
C LEU A 124 -12.04 -21.70 -28.59
N LEU A 125 -12.97 -21.22 -29.42
CA LEU A 125 -13.25 -19.80 -29.65
C LEU A 125 -13.64 -19.02 -28.38
N ARG A 126 -14.42 -19.61 -27.47
CA ARG A 126 -14.82 -18.93 -26.22
C ARG A 126 -13.64 -18.67 -25.29
N ARG A 127 -12.61 -19.53 -25.31
CA ARG A 127 -11.40 -19.35 -24.49
C ARG A 127 -10.55 -18.16 -24.94
N VAL A 128 -10.69 -17.73 -26.20
CA VAL A 128 -10.08 -16.51 -26.74
C VAL A 128 -11.08 -15.36 -26.86
N HIS A 129 -12.17 -15.41 -26.10
CA HIS A 129 -13.25 -14.41 -26.08
C HIS A 129 -13.92 -14.16 -27.44
N LEU A 130 -13.97 -15.19 -28.29
CA LEU A 130 -14.70 -15.17 -29.56
C LEU A 130 -16.01 -15.96 -29.44
N ALA A 131 -17.01 -15.51 -30.20
CA ALA A 131 -18.24 -16.27 -30.39
C ALA A 131 -17.96 -17.55 -31.20
N GLU A 132 -18.74 -18.61 -30.98
CA GLU A 132 -18.59 -19.88 -31.72
C GLU A 132 -18.87 -19.74 -33.22
N THR A 133 -19.59 -18.69 -33.63
CA THR A 133 -19.87 -18.34 -35.02
C THR A 133 -18.87 -17.32 -35.60
N ALA A 134 -17.73 -17.11 -34.95
CA ALA A 134 -16.75 -16.13 -35.39
C ALA A 134 -16.15 -16.52 -36.76
N PRO A 135 -16.17 -15.63 -37.76
CA PRO A 135 -15.56 -15.90 -39.06
C PRO A 135 -14.03 -15.96 -38.95
N THR A 136 -13.38 -16.69 -39.84
CA THR A 136 -11.91 -16.93 -39.80
C THR A 136 -11.09 -15.65 -39.76
N TRP A 137 -11.48 -14.61 -40.52
CA TRP A 137 -10.79 -13.32 -40.50
C TRP A 137 -10.79 -12.65 -39.13
N LEU A 138 -11.82 -12.89 -38.30
CA LEU A 138 -11.93 -12.36 -36.94
C LEU A 138 -11.04 -13.15 -35.98
N VAL A 139 -10.88 -14.45 -36.19
CA VAL A 139 -9.91 -15.29 -35.46
C VAL A 139 -8.49 -14.79 -35.71
N ASP A 140 -8.14 -14.48 -36.96
CA ASP A 140 -6.83 -13.94 -37.32
C ASP A 140 -6.60 -12.52 -36.77
N ALA A 141 -7.63 -11.68 -36.76
CA ALA A 141 -7.57 -10.37 -36.14
C ALA A 141 -7.38 -10.47 -34.62
N ALA A 142 -8.10 -11.38 -33.96
CA ALA A 142 -7.97 -11.63 -32.53
C ALA A 142 -6.58 -12.16 -32.16
N ARG A 143 -6.02 -13.09 -32.95
CA ARG A 143 -4.66 -13.60 -32.76
C ARG A 143 -3.61 -12.49 -32.85
N ARG A 144 -3.74 -11.59 -33.84
CA ARG A 144 -2.86 -10.41 -33.97
C ARG A 144 -2.98 -9.46 -32.79
N ALA A 145 -4.20 -9.19 -32.33
CA ALA A 145 -4.44 -8.34 -31.15
C ALA A 145 -3.84 -8.95 -29.87
N PHE A 146 -3.95 -10.27 -29.69
CA PHE A 146 -3.35 -10.99 -28.57
C PHE A 146 -1.82 -10.88 -28.58
N ARG A 147 -1.17 -11.09 -29.73
CA ARG A 147 0.28 -10.88 -29.90
C ARG A 147 0.73 -9.47 -29.53
N LEU A 148 -0.02 -8.45 -29.94
CA LEU A 148 0.30 -7.06 -29.60
C LEU A 148 0.08 -6.75 -28.12
N ARG A 149 -0.91 -7.36 -27.47
CA ARG A 149 -1.25 -7.09 -26.07
C ARG A 149 -0.30 -7.80 -25.10
N PHE A 150 0.08 -9.04 -25.41
CA PHE A 150 0.87 -9.90 -24.54
C PHE A 150 2.32 -10.11 -25.03
N HIS A 151 2.83 -9.22 -25.89
CA HIS A 151 4.22 -9.30 -26.34
C HIS A 151 5.19 -9.16 -25.16
N PRO A 152 6.20 -10.05 -25.01
CA PRO A 152 7.12 -10.03 -23.88
C PRO A 152 7.93 -8.74 -23.76
N ASP A 153 8.13 -8.00 -24.85
CA ASP A 153 8.83 -6.71 -24.85
C ASP A 153 7.99 -5.55 -24.29
N ARG A 154 6.68 -5.73 -24.06
CA ARG A 154 5.82 -4.67 -23.48
C ARG A 154 5.88 -4.61 -21.96
N PHE A 155 6.43 -5.62 -21.30
CA PHE A 155 6.43 -5.72 -19.84
C PHE A 155 7.84 -5.54 -19.31
N ALA A 156 8.06 -4.45 -18.58
CA ALA A 156 9.32 -4.18 -17.87
C ALA A 156 9.44 -4.99 -16.57
N ASP A 157 8.31 -5.37 -15.97
CA ASP A 157 8.25 -6.17 -14.74
C ASP A 157 8.41 -7.68 -15.06
N PRO A 158 9.41 -8.38 -14.47
CA PRO A 158 9.63 -9.81 -14.65
C PRO A 158 8.41 -10.69 -14.29
N VAL A 159 7.62 -10.32 -13.28
CA VAL A 159 6.45 -11.11 -12.85
C VAL A 159 5.31 -10.98 -13.85
N MET A 160 5.07 -9.75 -14.34
CA MET A 160 4.10 -9.50 -15.40
C MET A 160 4.52 -10.15 -16.72
N LYS A 161 5.82 -10.15 -17.03
CA LYS A 161 6.38 -10.79 -18.21
C LYS A 161 6.14 -12.30 -18.20
N ALA A 162 6.39 -12.97 -17.08
CA ALA A 162 6.14 -14.41 -16.93
C ALA A 162 4.64 -14.75 -17.09
N ARG A 163 3.76 -13.98 -16.45
CA ARG A 163 2.30 -14.16 -16.57
C ARG A 163 1.80 -13.90 -18.00
N ALA A 164 2.34 -12.87 -18.66
CA ALA A 164 2.01 -12.56 -20.05
C ALA A 164 2.47 -13.68 -20.99
N GLU A 165 3.65 -14.26 -20.76
CA GLU A 165 4.18 -15.37 -21.55
C GLU A 165 3.34 -16.66 -21.40
N GLU A 166 2.93 -16.99 -20.18
CA GLU A 166 2.03 -18.12 -19.91
C GLU A 166 0.69 -17.94 -20.63
N THR A 167 0.06 -16.78 -20.45
CA THR A 167 -1.19 -16.42 -21.12
C THR A 167 -1.05 -16.45 -22.64
N PHE A 168 0.09 -15.98 -23.16
CA PHE A 168 0.38 -15.97 -24.59
C PHE A 168 0.50 -17.39 -25.17
N LYS A 169 1.21 -18.29 -24.49
CA LYS A 169 1.37 -19.69 -24.91
C LYS A 169 0.02 -20.42 -24.92
N GLU A 170 -0.79 -20.23 -23.88
CA GLU A 170 -2.12 -20.83 -23.81
C GLU A 170 -3.02 -20.34 -24.95
N ALA A 171 -3.06 -19.02 -25.19
CA ALA A 171 -3.87 -18.45 -26.26
C ALA A 171 -3.40 -18.90 -27.66
N GLU A 172 -2.10 -18.91 -27.94
CA GLU A 172 -1.56 -19.39 -29.22
C GLU A 172 -1.85 -20.89 -29.44
N GLU A 173 -1.82 -21.70 -28.38
CA GLU A 173 -2.21 -23.10 -28.46
C GLU A 173 -3.69 -23.24 -28.84
N ILE A 174 -4.56 -22.44 -28.24
CA ILE A 174 -5.99 -22.43 -28.58
C ILE A 174 -6.19 -21.98 -30.03
N PHE A 175 -5.52 -20.92 -30.49
CA PHE A 175 -5.59 -20.49 -31.89
C PHE A 175 -5.09 -21.56 -32.87
N ARG A 176 -4.04 -22.31 -32.50
CA ARG A 176 -3.54 -23.46 -33.28
C ARG A 176 -4.56 -24.60 -33.36
N GLN A 177 -5.36 -24.81 -32.32
CA GLN A 177 -6.42 -25.81 -32.33
C GLN A 177 -7.67 -25.34 -33.08
N ILE A 178 -7.92 -24.02 -33.15
CA ILE A 178 -9.05 -23.43 -33.90
C ILE A 178 -8.83 -23.49 -35.40
N VAL A 179 -7.60 -23.26 -35.86
CA VAL A 179 -7.24 -23.31 -37.28
C VAL A 179 -6.69 -24.70 -37.58
N PRO A 180 -7.48 -25.63 -38.16
CA PRO A 180 -6.93 -26.90 -38.61
C PRO A 180 -5.92 -26.59 -39.73
N ASN A 181 -4.78 -27.27 -39.74
CA ASN A 181 -3.77 -27.13 -40.77
C ASN A 181 -4.38 -27.10 -42.19
N GLY A 182 -4.24 -25.96 -42.86
CA GLY A 182 -4.33 -25.83 -44.32
C GLY A 182 -5.68 -25.36 -44.86
N GLN A 183 -5.74 -24.08 -45.22
CA GLN A 183 -5.86 -23.63 -46.61
C GLN A 183 -5.09 -22.33 -46.80
#